data_AF-A0A368VAW5-F1
#
_entry.id   AF-A0A368VAW5-F1
#
_cell.length_a   1.000
_cell.length_b   1.000
_cell.length_c   1.000
_cell.angle_alpha   90.00
_cell.angle_beta   90.00
_cell.angle_gamma   90.00
#
_symmetry.space_group_name_H-M   'P 1'
#
loop_
_entity.id
_entity.type
_entity.pdbx_description
1 polymer ?
#
loop_
_entity_poly.entity_id
_entity_poly.type
_entity_poly.pdbx_seq_one_letter_code
_entity_poly.pdbx_strand_id
1 'polypeptide(L)'
;MITTMIISGCDNKDKVSLRTGDLLFRGKTPSALSTAIDDVTQTDAGKHFSHVGLAEVVDEEVFVIHAEGSRGVCCEQLSDFMSDPEGNQLYVEAYRLKGDKKRVVDSALVRASSLIGEPYNYSYIIEDPGFYCSELIWYAFATDSVFSLEPMTFKDPATGEFHDGWRKHYSRLGIEIPEGLPGCNPNGMATSDRLDLLGVVESQP
;
A
#
# COMPACT_ATOMS: atom_id res chain seq x y z
N MET A 1 27.40 -50.19 -8.19
CA MET A 1 26.44 -49.20 -8.74
C MET A 1 25.71 -48.59 -7.56
N ILE A 2 26.11 -47.38 -7.15
CA ILE A 2 25.43 -46.62 -6.10
C ILE A 2 24.56 -45.61 -6.84
N THR A 3 23.25 -45.85 -6.82
CA THR A 3 22.26 -44.92 -7.37
C THR A 3 21.98 -43.87 -6.31
N THR A 4 22.61 -42.70 -6.44
CA THR A 4 22.27 -41.52 -5.64
C THR A 4 20.94 -40.96 -6.16
N MET A 5 19.88 -41.15 -5.40
CA MET A 5 18.60 -40.46 -5.59
C MET A 5 18.74 -39.03 -5.06
N ILE A 6 18.70 -38.05 -5.96
CA ILE A 6 18.61 -36.64 -5.61
C ILE A 6 17.12 -36.34 -5.43
N ILE A 7 16.70 -36.09 -4.21
CA ILE A 7 15.36 -35.58 -3.90
C ILE A 7 15.43 -34.06 -4.07
N SER A 8 15.02 -33.56 -5.24
CA SER A 8 14.74 -32.14 -5.42
C SER A 8 13.46 -31.82 -4.66
N GLY A 9 13.60 -31.20 -3.49
CA GLY A 9 12.49 -30.51 -2.84
C GLY A 9 12.15 -29.26 -3.66
N CYS A 10 11.07 -29.31 -4.42
CA CYS A 10 10.43 -28.09 -4.89
C CYS A 10 9.75 -27.45 -3.67
N ASP A 11 10.25 -26.29 -3.23
CA ASP A 11 9.50 -25.40 -2.36
C ASP A 11 8.23 -24.97 -3.12
N ASN A 12 7.12 -25.66 -2.86
CA ASN A 12 5.81 -25.21 -3.28
C ASN A 12 5.47 -23.99 -2.41
N LYS A 13 5.86 -22.79 -2.84
CA LYS A 13 5.25 -21.58 -2.31
C LYS A 13 3.81 -21.59 -2.78
N ASP A 14 2.88 -21.89 -1.88
CA ASP A 14 1.46 -21.88 -2.18
C ASP A 14 1.11 -20.50 -2.80
N LYS A 15 0.50 -20.54 -3.99
CA LYS A 15 0.05 -19.33 -4.69
C LYS A 15 -0.89 -18.55 -3.76
N VAL A 16 -0.62 -17.26 -3.57
CA VAL A 16 -1.46 -16.39 -2.74
C VAL A 16 -2.89 -16.39 -3.28
N SER A 17 -3.83 -16.91 -2.49
CA SER A 17 -5.27 -16.83 -2.77
C SER A 17 -5.84 -15.57 -2.14
N LEU A 18 -6.04 -14.56 -2.99
CA LEU A 18 -6.62 -13.28 -2.60
C LEU A 18 -8.11 -13.43 -2.26
N ARG A 19 -8.53 -12.64 -1.28
CA ARG A 19 -9.92 -12.53 -0.84
C ARG A 19 -10.28 -11.07 -0.67
N THR A 20 -11.57 -10.79 -0.77
CA THR A 20 -12.15 -9.52 -0.41
C THR A 20 -11.70 -9.11 1.00
N GLY A 21 -11.12 -7.92 1.11
CA GLY A 21 -10.54 -7.39 2.36
C GLY A 21 -9.04 -7.55 2.52
N ASP A 22 -8.35 -8.25 1.62
CA ASP A 22 -6.89 -8.29 1.62
C ASP A 22 -6.33 -6.91 1.26
N LEU A 23 -5.20 -6.56 1.88
CA LEU A 23 -4.45 -5.35 1.57
C LEU A 23 -3.28 -5.70 0.69
N LEU A 24 -3.15 -4.98 -0.42
CA LEU A 24 -2.11 -5.18 -1.42
C LEU A 24 -1.11 -4.04 -1.32
N PHE A 25 0.10 -4.35 -0.85
CA PHE A 25 1.19 -3.41 -0.72
C PHE A 25 2.11 -3.53 -1.93
N ARG A 26 2.27 -2.42 -2.66
CA ARG A 26 3.04 -2.38 -3.90
C ARG A 26 4.38 -1.70 -3.67
N GLY A 27 5.42 -2.29 -4.25
CA GLY A 27 6.79 -1.79 -4.19
C GLY A 27 6.99 -0.49 -4.97
N LYS A 28 8.21 0.07 -4.89
CA LYS A 28 8.54 1.32 -5.57
C LYS A 28 8.29 1.25 -7.08
N THR A 29 7.74 2.34 -7.62
CA THR A 29 7.80 2.65 -9.06
C THR A 29 9.00 3.58 -9.34
N PRO A 30 9.50 3.69 -10.57
CA PRO A 30 10.58 4.61 -10.94
C PRO A 30 10.10 6.07 -11.01
N SER A 31 9.35 6.53 -9.99
CA SER A 31 8.89 7.92 -9.87
C SER A 31 9.57 8.61 -8.69
N ALA A 32 9.89 9.89 -8.84
CA ALA A 32 10.55 10.68 -7.78
C ALA A 32 9.75 10.69 -6.47
N LEU A 33 8.42 10.66 -6.57
CA LEU A 33 7.52 10.59 -5.42
C LEU A 33 7.59 9.22 -4.73
N SER A 34 7.50 8.13 -5.50
CA SER A 34 7.62 6.78 -4.94
C SER A 34 8.97 6.55 -4.28
N THR A 35 10.06 7.09 -4.82
CA THR A 35 11.39 7.04 -4.20
C THR A 35 11.41 7.83 -2.89
N ALA A 36 10.94 9.08 -2.91
CA ALA A 36 10.92 9.93 -1.71
C ALA A 36 10.04 9.38 -0.57
N ILE A 37 8.91 8.74 -0.90
CA ILE A 37 8.07 8.03 0.09
C ILE A 37 8.86 6.91 0.72
N ASP A 38 9.44 6.03 -0.09
CA ASP A 38 10.14 4.86 0.44
C ASP A 38 11.32 5.25 1.33
N ASP A 39 12.14 6.20 0.88
CA ASP A 39 13.39 6.56 1.54
C ASP A 39 13.19 7.13 2.95
N VAL A 40 12.02 7.72 3.24
CA VAL A 40 11.71 8.31 4.56
C VAL A 40 10.76 7.46 5.40
N THR A 41 10.19 6.39 4.85
CA THR A 41 9.18 5.56 5.54
C THR A 41 9.66 4.15 5.86
N GLN A 42 10.94 3.85 5.64
CA GLN A 42 11.50 2.53 5.95
C GLN A 42 11.30 2.15 7.41
N THR A 43 10.97 0.88 7.62
CA THR A 43 10.85 0.26 8.94
C THR A 43 11.90 -0.84 9.08
N ASP A 44 12.17 -1.28 10.31
CA ASP A 44 13.12 -2.36 10.61
C ASP A 44 12.80 -3.69 9.89
N ALA A 45 11.57 -3.85 9.40
CA ALA A 45 11.15 -5.01 8.60
C ALA A 45 11.75 -5.04 7.19
N GLY A 46 12.42 -3.97 6.72
CA GLY A 46 13.12 -3.91 5.43
C GLY A 46 12.19 -4.02 4.22
N LYS A 47 10.93 -3.58 4.35
CA LYS A 47 9.94 -3.57 3.27
C LYS A 47 9.98 -2.23 2.55
N HIS A 48 9.92 -2.29 1.22
CA HIS A 48 10.04 -1.12 0.35
C HIS A 48 8.74 -0.77 -0.38
N PHE A 49 7.66 -0.54 0.37
CA PHE A 49 6.36 -0.21 -0.20
C PHE A 49 6.17 1.30 -0.37
N SER A 50 5.61 1.68 -1.51
CA SER A 50 5.22 3.06 -1.79
C SER A 50 3.73 3.24 -2.05
N HIS A 51 2.97 2.13 -2.13
CA HIS A 51 1.54 2.16 -2.38
C HIS A 51 0.80 1.05 -1.64
N VAL A 52 -0.50 1.26 -1.41
CA VAL A 52 -1.40 0.25 -0.83
C VAL A 52 -2.78 0.34 -1.48
N GLY A 53 -3.48 -0.79 -1.59
CA GLY A 53 -4.87 -0.88 -2.03
C GLY A 53 -5.65 -1.96 -1.29
N LEU A 54 -6.97 -1.90 -1.36
CA LEU A 54 -7.92 -2.85 -0.77
C LEU A 54 -8.48 -3.77 -1.86
N ALA A 55 -8.29 -5.07 -1.72
CA ALA A 55 -8.79 -6.05 -2.67
C ALA A 55 -10.30 -6.30 -2.48
N GLU A 56 -11.01 -6.35 -3.60
CA GLU A 56 -12.40 -6.78 -3.71
C GLU A 56 -12.48 -7.91 -4.73
N VAL A 57 -12.98 -9.08 -4.32
CA VAL A 57 -13.17 -10.22 -5.21
C VAL A 57 -14.63 -10.33 -5.61
N VAL A 58 -14.90 -10.26 -6.91
CA VAL A 58 -16.24 -10.34 -7.52
C VAL A 58 -16.18 -11.36 -8.65
N ASP A 59 -17.02 -12.41 -8.59
CA ASP A 59 -17.09 -13.46 -9.62
C ASP A 59 -15.71 -14.06 -9.99
N GLU A 60 -14.88 -14.32 -8.97
CA GLU A 60 -13.49 -14.83 -9.09
C GLU A 60 -12.45 -13.84 -9.65
N GLU A 61 -12.89 -12.67 -10.10
CA GLU A 61 -12.02 -11.56 -10.51
C GLU A 61 -11.61 -10.70 -9.31
N VAL A 62 -10.38 -10.20 -9.33
CA VAL A 62 -9.83 -9.35 -8.27
C VAL A 62 -9.74 -7.91 -8.75
N PHE A 63 -10.42 -7.03 -8.04
CA PHE A 63 -10.35 -5.59 -8.19
C PHE A 63 -9.63 -4.97 -6.99
N VAL A 64 -9.03 -3.81 -7.18
CA VAL A 64 -8.28 -3.09 -6.15
C VAL A 64 -8.78 -1.66 -6.05
N ILE A 65 -9.33 -1.33 -4.89
CA ILE A 65 -9.73 0.04 -4.54
C ILE A 65 -8.54 0.73 -3.89
N HIS A 66 -8.08 1.84 -4.47
CA HIS A 66 -6.90 2.58 -4.03
C HIS A 66 -6.97 4.05 -4.45
N ALA A 67 -6.14 4.91 -3.87
CA ALA A 67 -5.98 6.29 -4.34
C ALA A 67 -4.67 6.40 -5.14
N GLU A 68 -4.75 6.83 -6.39
CA GLU A 68 -3.63 6.97 -7.32
C GLU A 68 -3.50 8.41 -7.81
N GLY A 69 -2.28 8.92 -7.97
CA GLY A 69 -2.05 10.35 -8.18
C GLY A 69 -2.82 10.91 -9.38
N SER A 70 -2.80 10.21 -10.51
CA SER A 70 -3.46 10.68 -11.75
C SER A 70 -4.97 10.48 -11.78
N ARG A 71 -5.53 9.64 -10.90
CA ARG A 71 -6.95 9.21 -10.97
C ARG A 71 -7.76 9.54 -9.72
N GLY A 72 -7.11 9.95 -8.63
CA GLY A 72 -7.77 10.02 -7.33
C GLY A 72 -8.10 8.63 -6.80
N VAL A 73 -9.16 8.52 -6.02
CA VAL A 73 -9.69 7.22 -5.55
C VAL A 73 -10.34 6.49 -6.73
N CYS A 74 -9.80 5.33 -7.07
CA CYS A 74 -10.26 4.51 -8.18
C CYS A 74 -10.34 3.03 -7.80
N CYS A 75 -10.97 2.26 -8.69
CA CYS A 75 -11.02 0.80 -8.63
C CYS A 75 -10.57 0.26 -9.99
N GLU A 76 -9.60 -0.66 -9.98
CA GLU A 76 -9.06 -1.25 -11.21
C GLU A 76 -8.84 -2.76 -11.05
N GLN A 77 -8.61 -3.46 -12.17
CA GLN A 77 -8.26 -4.88 -12.12
C GLN A 77 -6.89 -5.08 -11.46
N LEU A 78 -6.71 -6.23 -10.82
CA LEU A 78 -5.42 -6.59 -10.19
C LEU A 78 -4.25 -6.49 -11.17
N SER A 79 -4.44 -6.89 -12.43
CA SER A 79 -3.42 -6.78 -13.49
C SER A 79 -2.95 -5.34 -13.70
N ASP A 80 -3.87 -4.38 -13.72
CA ASP A 80 -3.57 -2.96 -13.91
C ASP A 80 -2.86 -2.40 -12.66
N PHE A 81 -3.33 -2.75 -11.46
CA PHE A 81 -2.70 -2.35 -10.20
C PHE A 81 -1.25 -2.84 -10.08
N MET A 82 -1.00 -4.05 -10.60
CA MET A 82 0.28 -4.73 -10.59
C MET A 82 1.20 -4.35 -11.76
N SER A 83 0.82 -3.40 -12.60
CA SER A 83 1.62 -2.96 -13.75
C SER A 83 1.97 -1.48 -13.64
N ASP A 84 3.17 -1.10 -14.10
CA ASP A 84 3.51 0.30 -14.31
C ASP A 84 2.91 0.83 -15.64
N PRO A 85 3.00 2.15 -15.93
CA PRO A 85 2.47 2.70 -17.18
C PRO A 85 3.12 2.16 -18.46
N GLU A 86 4.27 1.49 -18.37
CA GLU A 86 4.95 0.82 -19.49
C GLU A 86 4.55 -0.66 -19.62
N GLY A 87 3.73 -1.18 -18.69
CA GLY A 87 3.30 -2.57 -18.63
C GLY A 87 4.28 -3.50 -17.92
N ASN A 88 5.29 -2.97 -17.22
CA ASN A 88 6.20 -3.79 -16.44
C ASN A 88 5.53 -4.23 -15.13
N GLN A 89 5.75 -5.50 -14.78
CA GLN A 89 5.23 -6.09 -13.56
C GLN A 89 5.86 -5.43 -12.32
N LEU A 90 5.00 -4.97 -11.41
CA LEU A 90 5.36 -4.42 -10.12
C LEU A 90 5.34 -5.49 -9.03
N TYR A 91 6.21 -5.32 -8.04
CA TYR A 91 6.24 -6.13 -6.84
C TYR A 91 5.01 -5.84 -5.97
N VAL A 92 4.27 -6.87 -5.58
CA VAL A 92 3.11 -6.75 -4.67
C VAL A 92 3.14 -7.85 -3.63
N GLU A 93 2.95 -7.50 -2.36
CA GLU A 93 2.67 -8.43 -1.27
C GLU A 93 1.24 -8.27 -0.77
N ALA A 94 0.59 -9.39 -0.44
CA ALA A 94 -0.74 -9.40 0.14
C ALA A 94 -0.69 -9.64 1.65
N TYR A 95 -1.51 -8.89 2.37
CA TYR A 95 -1.70 -9.00 3.81
C TYR A 95 -3.19 -9.16 4.12
N ARG A 96 -3.50 -9.87 5.20
CA ARG A 96 -4.89 -10.09 5.65
C ARG A 96 -5.05 -9.75 7.10
N LEU A 97 -6.20 -9.20 7.48
CA LEU A 97 -6.53 -9.00 8.89
C LEU A 97 -6.56 -10.34 9.65
N LYS A 98 -5.95 -10.34 10.84
CA LYS A 98 -5.96 -11.48 11.76
C LYS A 98 -7.37 -11.75 12.30
N GLY A 99 -7.72 -13.03 12.31
CA GLY A 99 -8.99 -13.54 12.83
C GLY A 99 -10.17 -13.33 11.88
N ASP A 100 -11.36 -13.76 12.31
CA ASP A 100 -12.59 -13.51 11.55
C ASP A 100 -13.04 -12.06 11.71
N LYS A 101 -12.72 -11.24 10.70
CA LYS A 101 -13.00 -9.80 10.66
C LYS A 101 -13.98 -9.45 9.55
N LYS A 102 -14.87 -10.37 9.15
CA LYS A 102 -15.78 -10.13 8.03
C LYS A 102 -16.56 -8.81 8.12
N ARG A 103 -17.14 -8.49 9.28
CA ARG A 103 -17.89 -7.23 9.47
C ARG A 103 -17.02 -5.98 9.28
N VAL A 104 -15.77 -6.05 9.72
CA VAL A 104 -14.78 -4.96 9.57
C VAL A 104 -14.47 -4.75 8.10
N VAL A 105 -14.18 -5.84 7.39
CA VAL A 105 -13.92 -5.84 5.94
C VAL A 105 -15.12 -5.31 5.17
N ASP A 106 -16.32 -5.80 5.44
CA ASP A 106 -17.55 -5.36 4.76
C ASP A 106 -17.77 -3.85 4.95
N SER A 107 -17.53 -3.32 6.15
CA SER A 107 -17.67 -1.88 6.43
C SER A 107 -16.56 -1.05 5.76
N ALA A 108 -15.33 -1.57 5.71
CA ALA A 108 -14.21 -0.92 5.06
C ALA A 108 -14.41 -0.80 3.54
N LEU A 109 -14.93 -1.84 2.90
CA LEU A 109 -15.28 -1.81 1.48
C LEU A 109 -16.37 -0.78 1.20
N VAL A 110 -17.46 -0.77 1.96
CA VAL A 110 -18.52 0.24 1.77
C VAL A 110 -17.95 1.66 1.85
N ARG A 111 -17.07 1.93 2.80
CA ARG A 111 -16.42 3.25 2.92
C ARG A 111 -15.48 3.55 1.76
N ALA A 112 -14.57 2.64 1.44
CA ALA A 112 -13.61 2.84 0.35
C ALA A 112 -14.32 3.02 -1.01
N SER A 113 -15.30 2.17 -1.32
CA SER A 113 -16.09 2.25 -2.55
C SER A 113 -16.90 3.55 -2.64
N SER A 114 -17.40 4.08 -1.51
CA SER A 114 -18.15 5.34 -1.50
C SER A 114 -17.31 6.58 -1.85
N LEU A 115 -15.98 6.47 -1.77
CA LEU A 115 -15.04 7.54 -2.07
C LEU A 115 -14.48 7.47 -3.50
N ILE A 116 -14.86 6.47 -4.30
CA ILE A 116 -14.40 6.39 -5.69
C ILE A 116 -14.80 7.66 -6.46
N GLY A 117 -13.81 8.30 -7.07
CA GLY A 117 -13.92 9.58 -7.76
C GLY A 117 -13.41 10.79 -6.97
N GLU A 118 -13.16 10.66 -5.67
CA GLU A 118 -12.52 11.72 -4.87
C GLU A 118 -11.09 11.98 -5.36
N PRO A 119 -10.60 13.24 -5.31
CA PRO A 119 -9.29 13.60 -5.82
C PRO A 119 -8.15 13.00 -5.00
N TYR A 120 -6.95 12.95 -5.58
CA TYR A 120 -5.75 12.55 -4.83
C TYR A 120 -5.28 13.69 -3.92
N ASN A 121 -5.02 13.37 -2.65
CA ASN A 121 -4.46 14.32 -1.69
C ASN A 121 -2.94 14.38 -1.83
N TYR A 122 -2.45 15.44 -2.47
CA TYR A 122 -1.00 15.67 -2.65
C TYR A 122 -0.33 16.39 -1.48
N SER A 123 -1.07 16.97 -0.54
CA SER A 123 -0.46 17.60 0.64
C SER A 123 -0.07 16.57 1.69
N TYR A 124 -0.68 15.39 1.66
CA TYR A 124 -0.54 14.33 2.66
C TYR A 124 -1.04 14.73 4.06
N ILE A 125 -1.71 15.88 4.18
CA ILE A 125 -2.35 16.36 5.40
C ILE A 125 -3.76 15.78 5.43
N ILE A 126 -4.10 15.04 6.49
CA ILE A 126 -5.38 14.29 6.62
C ILE A 126 -6.61 15.20 6.54
N GLU A 127 -6.49 16.45 6.97
CA GLU A 127 -7.59 17.41 6.94
C GLU A 127 -7.82 18.06 5.57
N ASP A 128 -6.89 17.89 4.63
CA ASP A 128 -6.99 18.46 3.29
C ASP A 128 -7.89 17.62 2.36
N PRO A 129 -8.48 18.22 1.31
CA PRO A 129 -9.37 17.49 0.42
C PRO A 129 -8.69 16.34 -0.35
N GLY A 130 -9.44 15.26 -0.53
CA GLY A 130 -9.02 14.08 -1.28
C GLY A 130 -8.41 13.01 -0.38
N PHE A 131 -7.82 11.99 -0.99
CA PHE A 131 -7.17 10.89 -0.28
C PHE A 131 -5.85 10.51 -0.93
N TYR A 132 -4.82 10.23 -0.14
CA TYR A 132 -3.68 9.42 -0.59
C TYR A 132 -3.90 7.94 -0.22
N CYS A 133 -3.07 7.04 -0.79
CA CYS A 133 -3.36 5.60 -0.78
C CYS A 133 -3.50 5.01 0.63
N SER A 134 -2.63 5.36 1.56
CA SER A 134 -2.68 4.88 2.94
C SER A 134 -3.75 5.62 3.76
N GLU A 135 -4.00 6.91 3.52
CA GLU A 135 -5.12 7.63 4.13
C GLU A 135 -6.47 6.98 3.82
N LEU A 136 -6.70 6.62 2.55
CA LEU A 136 -7.90 5.90 2.13
C LEU A 136 -8.10 4.60 2.94
N ILE A 137 -7.03 3.81 3.10
CA ILE A 137 -7.08 2.56 3.88
C ILE A 137 -7.30 2.85 5.36
N TRP A 138 -6.61 3.84 5.94
CA TRP A 138 -6.82 4.25 7.32
C TRP A 138 -8.29 4.64 7.57
N TYR A 139 -8.86 5.48 6.70
CA TYR A 139 -10.25 5.92 6.77
C TYR A 139 -11.23 4.73 6.62
N ALA A 140 -10.99 3.85 5.65
CA ALA A 140 -11.81 2.67 5.42
C ALA A 140 -11.89 1.78 6.68
N PHE A 141 -10.81 1.67 7.44
CA PHE A 141 -10.76 0.84 8.66
C PHE A 141 -10.94 1.61 9.98
N ALA A 142 -11.33 2.90 9.93
CA ALA A 142 -11.36 3.78 11.10
C ALA A 142 -12.25 3.30 12.27
N THR A 143 -13.44 2.73 12.01
CA THR A 143 -14.37 2.25 13.05
C THR A 143 -13.79 1.18 13.97
N ASP A 144 -12.88 0.36 13.44
CA ASP A 144 -12.25 -0.74 14.15
C ASP A 144 -10.80 -0.40 14.55
N SER A 145 -10.38 0.84 14.25
CA SER A 145 -9.09 1.42 14.57
C SER A 145 -7.93 0.48 14.22
N VAL A 146 -8.01 -0.16 13.05
CA VAL A 146 -7.00 -1.14 12.57
C VAL A 146 -5.64 -0.49 12.42
N PHE A 147 -5.61 0.74 11.94
CA PHE A 147 -4.43 1.54 11.73
C PHE A 147 -4.49 2.79 12.59
N SER A 148 -3.33 3.21 13.08
CA SER A 148 -3.13 4.46 13.80
C SER A 148 -2.44 5.46 12.89
N LEU A 149 -2.67 6.75 13.15
CA LEU A 149 -1.85 7.81 12.60
C LEU A 149 -0.60 7.97 13.47
N GLU A 150 0.52 8.24 12.83
CA GLU A 150 1.80 8.50 13.47
C GLU A 150 2.32 9.87 13.01
N PRO A 151 3.21 10.52 13.77
CA PRO A 151 3.87 11.74 13.31
C PRO A 151 4.64 11.47 12.02
N MET A 152 4.29 12.18 10.95
CA MET A 152 4.99 12.06 9.68
C MET A 152 6.41 12.60 9.78
N THR A 153 7.33 11.96 9.06
CA THR A 153 8.67 12.48 8.82
C THR A 153 8.91 12.59 7.31
N PHE A 154 9.54 13.68 6.91
CA PHE A 154 10.00 13.90 5.54
C PHE A 154 11.53 14.03 5.48
N LYS A 155 12.18 13.69 6.60
CA LYS A 155 13.62 13.72 6.76
C LYS A 155 14.23 12.40 6.30
N ASP A 156 15.38 12.52 5.65
CA ASP A 156 16.24 11.39 5.35
C ASP A 156 16.81 10.84 6.68
N PRO A 157 16.67 9.54 6.96
CA PRO A 157 17.07 8.97 8.25
C PRO A 157 18.60 8.95 8.45
N ALA A 158 19.40 8.98 7.39
CA ALA A 158 20.85 9.00 7.47
C ALA A 158 21.39 10.39 7.79
N THR A 159 20.74 11.45 7.31
CA THR A 159 21.20 12.84 7.47
C THR A 159 20.44 13.62 8.53
N GLY A 160 19.18 13.26 8.81
CA GLY A 160 18.27 14.04 9.66
C GLY A 160 17.72 15.31 9.01
N GLU A 161 18.09 15.59 7.75
CA GLU A 161 17.65 16.74 6.98
C GLU A 161 16.45 16.38 6.10
N PHE A 162 15.64 17.38 5.70
CA PHE A 162 14.53 17.13 4.77
C PHE A 162 15.05 16.57 3.44
N HIS A 163 14.46 15.46 2.99
CA HIS A 163 14.81 14.84 1.72
C HIS A 163 14.53 15.80 0.55
N ASP A 164 15.44 15.87 -0.43
CA ASP A 164 15.36 16.82 -1.55
C ASP A 164 14.07 16.70 -2.36
N GLY A 165 13.57 15.47 -2.52
CA GLY A 165 12.30 15.19 -3.20
C GLY A 165 11.12 15.89 -2.52
N TRP A 166 11.07 15.83 -1.19
CA TRP A 166 10.02 16.45 -0.39
C TRP A 166 10.15 17.98 -0.38
N ARG A 167 11.37 18.52 -0.26
CA ARG A 167 11.60 19.97 -0.40
C ARG A 167 11.07 20.51 -1.73
N LYS A 168 11.36 19.82 -2.84
CA LYS A 168 10.85 20.20 -4.17
C LYS A 168 9.33 20.04 -4.27
N HIS A 169 8.77 18.98 -3.70
CA HIS A 169 7.33 18.73 -3.69
C HIS A 169 6.55 19.85 -3.01
N TYR A 170 6.86 20.12 -1.74
CA TYR A 170 6.16 21.13 -0.96
C TYR A 170 6.44 22.55 -1.45
N SER A 171 7.64 22.82 -1.99
CA SER A 171 7.91 24.09 -2.67
C SER A 171 7.02 24.31 -3.89
N ARG A 172 6.63 23.27 -4.63
CA ARG A 172 5.68 23.39 -5.77
C ARG A 172 4.24 23.59 -5.30
N LEU A 173 3.86 22.97 -4.19
CA LEU A 173 2.53 23.16 -3.59
C LEU A 173 2.38 24.53 -2.93
N GLY A 174 3.49 25.19 -2.57
CA GLY A 174 3.47 26.49 -1.90
C GLY A 174 3.04 26.41 -0.43
N ILE A 175 3.21 25.23 0.19
CA ILE A 175 2.89 24.98 1.60
C ILE A 175 4.14 24.50 2.35
N GLU A 176 4.12 24.61 3.68
CA GLU A 176 5.19 24.07 4.52
C GLU A 176 5.19 22.54 4.51
N ILE A 177 6.36 21.94 4.75
CA ILE A 177 6.46 20.49 4.92
C ILE A 177 5.73 20.13 6.22
N PRO A 178 4.72 19.23 6.21
CA PRO A 178 3.89 18.90 7.38
C PRO A 178 4.60 17.94 8.35
N GLU A 179 5.87 18.23 8.66
CA GLU A 179 6.70 17.47 9.58
C GLU A 179 6.04 17.38 10.97
N GLY A 180 5.92 16.16 11.48
CA GLY A 180 5.33 15.89 12.79
C GLY A 180 3.80 15.94 12.85
N LEU A 181 3.11 16.32 11.76
CA LEU A 181 1.66 16.18 11.70
C LEU A 181 1.25 14.70 11.62
N PRO A 182 0.05 14.34 12.11
CA PRO A 182 -0.46 12.97 12.02
C PRO A 182 -0.61 12.55 10.56
N GLY A 183 -0.15 11.34 10.24
CA GLY A 183 -0.35 10.72 8.94
C GLY A 183 -0.09 9.22 8.99
N CYS A 184 -0.12 8.58 7.84
CA CYS A 184 0.16 7.15 7.72
C CYS A 184 0.89 6.86 6.41
N ASN A 185 1.50 5.68 6.30
CA ASN A 185 2.20 5.29 5.07
C ASN A 185 2.15 3.76 4.89
N PRO A 186 2.36 3.25 3.66
CA PRO A 186 2.27 1.82 3.37
C PRO A 186 3.22 0.95 4.22
N ASN A 187 4.47 1.39 4.42
CA ASN A 187 5.45 0.63 5.20
C ASN A 187 5.04 0.51 6.68
N GLY A 188 4.58 1.59 7.30
CA GLY A 188 4.08 1.59 8.68
C GLY A 188 2.78 0.79 8.84
N MET A 189 1.91 0.77 7.82
CA MET A 189 0.73 -0.09 7.85
C MET A 189 1.08 -1.58 7.76
N ALA A 190 2.06 -1.94 6.94
CA ALA A 190 2.50 -3.31 6.76
C ALA A 190 3.15 -3.92 8.02
N THR A 191 3.60 -3.10 8.98
CA THR A 191 4.12 -3.57 10.28
C THR A 191 3.04 -3.79 11.33
N SER A 192 1.77 -3.52 11.02
CA SER A 192 0.66 -3.70 11.96
C SER A 192 0.59 -5.14 12.48
N ASP A 193 0.54 -5.28 13.81
CA ASP A 193 0.37 -6.57 14.47
C ASP A 193 -0.99 -7.22 14.20
N ARG A 194 -1.91 -6.49 13.56
CA ARG A 194 -3.24 -6.95 13.15
C ARG A 194 -3.25 -7.61 11.78
N LEU A 195 -2.13 -7.64 11.07
CA LEU A 195 -2.03 -8.24 9.75
C LEU A 195 -1.19 -9.53 9.76
N ASP A 196 -1.60 -10.50 8.95
CA ASP A 196 -0.81 -11.66 8.53
C ASP A 196 -0.30 -11.44 7.10
N LEU A 197 1.00 -11.61 6.87
CA LEU A 197 1.57 -11.67 5.52
C LEU A 197 1.13 -12.96 4.84
N LEU A 198 0.48 -12.84 3.68
CA LEU A 198 0.11 -13.99 2.85
C LEU A 198 1.23 -14.40 1.89
N GLY A 199 2.02 -13.43 1.41
CA GLY A 199 3.13 -13.64 0.48
C GLY A 199 3.11 -12.69 -0.70
N VAL A 200 3.98 -12.96 -1.68
CA VAL A 200 4.06 -12.22 -2.93
C VAL A 200 2.90 -12.62 -3.83
N VAL A 201 2.22 -11.63 -4.40
CA VAL A 201 1.17 -11.85 -5.39
C VAL A 201 1.84 -12.04 -6.75
N GLU A 202 1.54 -13.17 -7.39
CA GLU A 202 2.00 -13.45 -8.75
C GLU A 202 0.88 -13.13 -9.74
N SER A 203 1.25 -12.51 -10.87
CA SER A 203 0.36 -12.33 -12.01
C SER A 203 -0.23 -13.69 -12.41
N GLN A 204 -1.56 -13.75 -12.56
CA GLN A 204 -2.17 -14.94 -13.14
C GLN A 204 -1.73 -15.07 -14.61
N PRO A 205 -1.41 -16.29 -15.08
CA PRO A 205 -0.99 -16.52 -16.46
C PRO A 205 -2.09 -16.24 -17.48
#